data_AF-A0A7C0YVI8-F1
#
_entry.id   AF-A0A7C0YVI8-F1
#
_cell.length_a   1.000
_cell.length_b   1.000
_cell.length_c   1.000
_cell.angle_alpha   90.00
_cell.angle_beta   90.00
_cell.angle_gamma   90.00
#
_symmetry.space_group_name_H-M   'P 1'
#
loop_
_entity.id
_entity.type
_entity.pdbx_description
1 polymer ?
#
loop_
_entity_poly.entity_id
_entity_poly.type
_entity_poly.pdbx_seq_one_letter_code
_entity_poly.pdbx_strand_id
1 'polypeptide(L)' 'MPKEMKMEMEKFQEINWSAVAREAIKRNIAILKEMDKILAESEFTERDALELGKRISRKIAKKYKH' A
#
# COMPACT_ATOMS: atom_id res chain seq x y z
N MET A 1 17.96 2.20 -9.96
CA MET A 1 17.54 3.42 -9.23
C MET A 1 17.51 4.57 -10.22
N PRO A 2 16.46 5.42 -10.22
CA PRO A 2 16.43 6.63 -11.06
C PRO A 2 17.67 7.49 -10.82
N LYS A 3 18.20 8.12 -11.88
CA LYS A 3 19.45 8.90 -11.80
C LYS A 3 19.32 10.07 -10.83
N GLU A 4 18.17 10.72 -10.85
CA GLU A 4 17.84 11.88 -10.04
C GLU A 4 17.88 11.52 -8.55
N MET A 5 17.28 10.37 -8.18
CA MET A 5 17.28 9.89 -6.80
C MET A 5 18.70 9.54 -6.32
N LYS A 6 19.51 8.91 -7.18
CA LYS A 6 20.91 8.59 -6.87
C LYS A 6 21.72 9.86 -6.60
N MET A 7 21.54 10.89 -7.42
CA MET A 7 22.21 12.18 -7.25
C MET A 7 21.85 12.86 -5.93
N GLU A 8 20.59 12.81 -5.50
CA GLU A 8 20.19 13.34 -4.19
C GLU A 8 20.80 12.54 -3.03
N MET A 9 20.85 11.21 -3.14
CA MET A 9 21.46 10.36 -2.11
C MET A 9 22.97 10.59 -1.98
N GLU A 10 23.66 10.85 -3.10
CA GLU A 10 25.10 11.15 -3.14
C GLU A 10 25.46 12.46 -2.43
N LYS A 11 24.49 13.35 -2.17
CA LYS A 11 24.70 14.56 -1.34
C LYS A 11 24.82 14.24 0.16
N PHE A 12 24.36 13.06 0.60
CA PHE A 12 24.33 12.63 1.99
C PHE A 12 25.08 11.29 2.14
N GLN A 13 26.40 11.32 1.96
CA GLN A 13 27.25 10.13 1.90
C GLN A 13 27.45 9.46 3.27
N GLU A 14 27.20 10.19 4.36
CA GLU A 14 27.22 9.71 5.73
C GLU A 14 26.09 8.70 6.01
N ILE A 15 25.05 8.68 5.18
CA ILE A 15 23.91 7.77 5.34
C ILE A 15 24.22 6.42 4.68
N ASN A 16 24.02 5.34 5.44
CA ASN A 16 24.05 3.98 4.90
C ASN A 16 22.77 3.67 4.12
N TRP A 17 22.70 4.20 2.90
CA TRP A 17 21.55 4.06 2.01
C TRP A 17 21.17 2.61 1.70
N SER A 18 22.16 1.71 1.68
CA SER A 18 21.91 0.28 1.51
C SER A 18 21.15 -0.31 2.70
N ALA A 19 21.44 0.13 3.92
CA ALA A 19 20.68 -0.28 5.11
C ALA A 19 19.25 0.27 5.09
N VAL A 20 19.07 1.54 4.72
CA VAL A 20 17.74 2.16 4.58
C VAL A 20 16.88 1.39 3.58
N ALA A 21 17.44 1.07 2.40
CA ALA A 21 16.75 0.30 1.38
C ALA A 21 16.38 -1.11 1.86
N ARG A 22 17.30 -1.82 2.51
CA ARG A 22 17.04 -3.16 3.06
C ARG A 22 15.90 -3.14 4.08
N GLU A 23 15.87 -2.17 4.98
CA GLU A 23 14.81 -2.08 5.99
C GLU A 23 13.46 -1.73 5.38
N ALA A 24 13.41 -0.82 4.39
CA ALA A 24 12.19 -0.54 3.65
C ALA A 24 11.64 -1.79 2.92
N ILE A 25 12.53 -2.55 2.27
CA ILE A 25 12.16 -3.79 1.57
C ILE A 25 11.65 -4.84 2.55
N LYS A 26 12.33 -5.06 3.69
CA LYS A 26 11.89 -6.01 4.73
C LYS A 26 10.49 -5.68 5.24
N ARG A 27 10.21 -4.40 5.51
CA ARG A 27 8.88 -3.96 5.96
C ARG A 27 7.81 -4.25 4.91
N ASN A 28 8.08 -3.93 3.64
CA ASN A 28 7.13 -4.22 2.56
C ASN A 28 6.88 -5.73 2.40
N ILE A 29 7.93 -6.54 2.47
CA ILE A 29 7.77 -8.01 2.43
C ILE A 29 6.92 -8.50 3.60
N ALA A 30 7.12 -7.97 4.82
CA ALA A 30 6.32 -8.36 5.97
C ALA A 30 4.83 -8.02 5.79
N ILE A 31 4.53 -6.84 5.25
CA ILE A 31 3.16 -6.42 4.93
C ILE A 31 2.55 -7.35 3.88
N LEU A 32 3.26 -7.63 2.79
CA LEU A 32 2.78 -8.50 1.72
C LEU A 32 2.51 -9.93 2.23
N LYS A 33 3.41 -10.47 3.07
CA LYS A 33 3.20 -11.79 3.69
C LYS A 33 1.95 -11.83 4.57
N GLU A 34 1.65 -10.75 5.28
CA GLU A 34 0.45 -10.70 6.10
C GLU A 34 -0.81 -10.55 5.26
N MET A 35 -0.76 -9.75 4.18
CA MET A 35 -1.84 -9.68 3.19
C MET A 35 -2.11 -11.04 2.57
N ASP A 36 -1.07 -11.78 2.16
CA ASP A 36 -1.21 -13.12 1.60
C ASP A 36 -1.92 -14.07 2.57
N LYS A 37 -1.60 -14.03 3.87
CA LYS A 37 -2.30 -14.83 4.89
C LYS A 37 -3.76 -14.43 5.05
N ILE A 38 -4.06 -13.13 5.12
CA ILE A 38 -5.42 -12.62 5.26
C ILE A 38 -6.27 -13.04 4.05
N LEU A 39 -5.67 -13.03 2.85
CA LEU A 39 -6.34 -13.36 1.60
C LEU A 39 -6.39 -14.87 1.31
N ALA A 40 -5.52 -15.68 1.94
CA ALA A 40 -5.42 -17.12 1.65
C ALA A 40 -6.73 -17.89 1.86
N GLU A 41 -7.56 -17.47 2.82
CA GLU A 41 -8.87 -18.06 3.11
C GLU A 41 -10.03 -17.13 2.76
N SER A 42 -9.75 -16.02 2.07
CA SER A 42 -10.77 -15.03 1.73
C SER A 42 -11.66 -15.52 0.58
N GLU A 43 -12.95 -15.68 0.85
CA GLU A 43 -13.99 -15.89 -0.17
C GLU A 43 -14.44 -14.58 -0.84
N PHE A 44 -13.84 -13.44 -0.48
CA PHE A 44 -14.22 -12.12 -0.97
C PHE A 44 -14.03 -11.98 -2.48
N THR A 45 -15.13 -11.79 -3.21
CA THR A 45 -15.15 -11.73 -4.67
C THR A 45 -15.18 -10.29 -5.19
N GLU A 46 -14.93 -10.12 -6.49
CA GLU A 46 -15.11 -8.83 -7.18
C GLU A 46 -16.55 -8.29 -7.05
N ARG A 47 -17.55 -9.19 -7.08
CA ARG A 47 -18.94 -8.83 -6.90
C ARG A 47 -19.18 -8.22 -5.52
N ASP A 48 -18.57 -8.78 -4.48
CA ASP A 48 -18.68 -8.27 -3.11
C ASP A 48 -18.06 -6.88 -2.99
N ALA A 49 -16.92 -6.65 -3.67
CA ALA A 49 -16.29 -5.33 -3.75
C ALA A 49 -17.21 -4.29 -4.42
N LEU A 50 -17.81 -4.62 -5.57
CA LEU A 50 -18.73 -3.74 -6.29
C LEU A 50 -20.00 -3.44 -5.49
N GLU A 51 -20.56 -4.43 -4.80
CA GLU A 51 -21.73 -4.25 -3.95
C GLU A 51 -21.43 -3.37 -2.74
N LEU A 52 -20.29 -3.59 -2.09
CA LEU A 52 -19.81 -2.77 -0.98
C LEU A 52 -19.63 -1.31 -1.42
N GLY A 53 -18.99 -1.08 -2.57
CA GLY A 53 -18.83 0.26 -3.15
C GLY A 53 -20.16 0.97 -3.36
N LYS A 54 -21.12 0.30 -4.03
CA LYS A 54 -22.49 0.83 -4.23
C LYS A 54 -23.19 1.13 -2.91
N ARG A 55 -22.99 0.30 -1.87
CA ARG A 55 -23.56 0.53 -0.54
C ARG A 55 -22.98 1.77 0.13
N ILE A 56 -21.66 1.95 0.05
CA ILE A 56 -20.97 3.14 0.58
C ILE A 56 -21.43 4.40 -0.15
N SER A 57 -21.45 4.41 -1.49
CA SER A 57 -21.89 5.56 -2.28
C SER A 57 -23.32 5.97 -1.96
N ARG A 58 -24.25 5.00 -1.80
CA ARG A 58 -25.63 5.29 -1.38
C ARG A 58 -25.70 5.93 0.01
N LYS A 59 -24.91 5.42 0.97
CA LYS A 59 -24.85 5.98 2.33
C LYS A 59 -24.29 7.41 2.32
N ILE A 60 -23.22 7.67 1.57
CA ILE A 60 -22.63 9.00 1.41
C ILE A 60 -23.65 9.93 0.76
N ALA A 61 -24.23 9.55 -0.37
CA ALA A 61 -25.24 10.37 -1.05
C ALA A 61 -26.45 10.70 -0.16
N LYS A 62 -26.89 9.76 0.69
CA LYS A 62 -27.96 10.01 1.68
C LYS A 62 -27.51 10.98 2.78
N LYS A 63 -26.26 10.90 3.22
CA LYS A 63 -25.69 11.77 4.27
C LYS A 63 -25.47 13.21 3.79
N TYR A 64 -25.13 13.40 2.52
CA TYR A 64 -24.80 14.71 1.94
C TYR A 64 -25.89 15.25 1.00
N LYS A 65 -27.09 14.66 0.98
CA LYS A 65 -28.29 15.29 0.40
C LYS A 65 -28.80 16.34 1.39
N HIS A 66 -28.15 17.49 1.41
CA HIS A 66 -28.63 18.74 1.98
C HIS A 66 -28.61 19.79 0.88
#